data_AF-A0A392U9L2-F1
#
_entry.id   AF-A0A392U9L2-F1
#
_cell.length_a   1.000
_cell.length_b   1.000
_cell.length_c   1.000
_cell.angle_alpha   90.00
_cell.angle_beta   90.00
_cell.angle_gamma   90.00
#
_symmetry.space_group_name_H-M   'P 1'
#
loop_
_entity.id
_entity.type
_entity.pdbx_description
1 polymer ?
#
loop_
_entity_poly.entity_id
_entity_poly.type
_entity_poly.pdbx_seq_one_letter_code
_entity_poly.pdbx_strand_id
1 'polypeptide(L)' 'YDFELSYHPGKANVVADALSRKSLHMSFLMAKELELIEEFRDLSLVCELTT' A
#
# COMPACT_ATOMS: atom_id res chain seq x y z
N TYR A 1 -3.82 -30.77 15.69
CA TYR A 1 -2.84 -30.51 14.63
C TYR A 1 -1.71 -29.78 15.33
N ASP A 2 -0.66 -30.49 15.73
CA ASP A 2 0.56 -29.84 16.25
C ASP A 2 1.35 -29.38 15.04
N PHE A 3 1.35 -28.08 14.79
CA PHE A 3 2.19 -27.47 13.75
C PHE A 3 3.16 -26.55 14.45
N GLU A 4 4.44 -26.94 14.45
CA GLU A 4 5.52 -26.12 14.97
C GLU A 4 6.04 -25.21 13.85
N LEU A 5 5.93 -23.89 14.04
CA LEU A 5 6.33 -22.90 13.06
C LEU A 5 7.87 -22.83 13.01
N SER A 6 8.48 -23.64 12.15
CA SER A 6 9.94 -23.64 11.94
C SER A 6 10.38 -22.40 11.15
N TYR A 7 10.56 -21.27 11.83
CA TYR A 7 11.08 -20.05 11.22
C TYR A 7 12.58 -20.17 10.96
N HIS A 8 12.97 -20.08 9.70
CA HIS A 8 14.37 -20.07 9.26
C HIS A 8 14.70 -18.72 8.61
N PRO A 9 15.45 -17.84 9.30
CA PRO A 9 15.88 -16.56 8.74
C PRO A 9 16.62 -16.77 7.40
N GLY A 10 16.21 -16.04 6.36
CA GLY A 10 16.83 -16.10 5.03
C GLY A 10 16.05 -16.97 4.03
N LYS A 11 16.35 -18.26 3.94
CA LYS A 11 15.91 -19.13 2.81
C LYS A 11 14.41 -19.45 2.78
N ALA A 12 13.77 -19.64 3.93
CA ALA A 12 12.33 -19.94 3.98
C ALA A 12 11.46 -18.69 3.81
N ASN A 13 12.05 -17.50 3.97
CA ASN A 13 11.32 -16.23 3.98
C ASN A 13 11.30 -15.53 2.62
N VAL A 14 11.97 -16.08 1.59
CA VAL A 14 12.09 -15.41 0.27
C VAL A 14 10.73 -15.15 -0.37
N VAL A 15 9.82 -16.12 -0.30
CA VAL A 15 8.46 -15.98 -0.87
C VAL A 15 7.65 -14.98 -0.06
N ALA A 16 7.70 -15.07 1.28
CA ALA A 16 7.00 -14.15 2.17
C ALA A 16 7.52 -12.70 2.01
N ASP A 17 8.84 -12.52 1.92
CA ASP A 17 9.47 -11.22 1.70
C ASP A 17 9.16 -10.67 0.30
N ALA A 18 9.19 -11.49 -0.75
CA ALA A 18 8.83 -11.07 -2.10
C ALA A 18 7.36 -10.65 -2.18
N LEU A 19 6.47 -11.43 -1.58
CA LEU A 19 5.04 -11.12 -1.53
C LEU A 19 4.77 -9.87 -0.68
N SER A 20 5.42 -9.75 0.48
CA SER A 20 5.31 -8.58 1.36
C SER A 20 5.77 -7.31 0.64
N ARG A 21 6.92 -7.34 -0.04
CA ARG A 21 7.40 -6.21 -0.85
C ARG A 21 6.39 -5.81 -1.93
N LYS A 22 5.82 -6.78 -2.67
CA LYS A 22 4.80 -6.49 -3.69
C LYS A 22 3.56 -5.84 -3.06
N SER A 23 3.09 -6.37 -1.93
CA SER A 23 1.93 -5.80 -1.22
C SER A 23 2.21 -4.38 -0.74
N LEU A 24 3.38 -4.13 -0.14
CA LEU A 24 3.78 -2.81 0.34
C LEU A 24 3.85 -1.78 -0.80
N HIS A 25 4.39 -2.17 -1.96
CA HIS A 25 4.42 -1.31 -3.14
C HIS A 25 3.01 -0.94 -3.61
N MET A 26 2.09 -1.91 -3.67
CA MET A 26 0.70 -1.64 -4.05
C MET A 26 0.00 -0.73 -3.03
N SER A 27 0.19 -0.98 -1.73
CA SER A 27 -0.35 -0.13 -0.67
C SER A 27 0.17 1.30 -0.76
N PHE A 28 1.45 1.49 -1.08
CA PHE A 28 2.05 2.81 -1.27
C PHE A 28 1.43 3.53 -2.48
N LEU A 29 1.26 2.84 -3.61
CA LEU A 29 0.63 3.43 -4.80
C LEU A 29 -0.83 3.81 -4.55
N MET A 30 -1.61 2.96 -3.88
CA MET A 30 -3.00 3.27 -3.53
C MET A 30 -3.11 4.47 -2.59
N ALA A 31 -2.20 4.59 -1.61
CA ALA A 31 -2.17 5.76 -0.74
C ALA A 31 -1.88 7.04 -1.52
N LYS A 32 -0.96 6.99 -2.50
CA LYS A 32 -0.68 8.12 -3.39
C LYS A 32 -1.82 8.46 -4.33
N GLU A 33 -2.54 7.47 -4.82
CA GLU A 33 -3.74 7.68 -5.64
C GLU A 33 -4.84 8.38 -4.84
N LEU A 34 -5.07 7.96 -3.59
CA LEU A 34 -6.04 8.59 -2.71
C LEU A 34 -5.69 10.05 -2.38
N GLU A 35 -4.42 10.33 -2.05
CA GLU A 35 -3.92 11.69 -1.82
C GLU A 35 -4.18 12.59 -3.04
N LEU A 36 -3.89 12.09 -4.25
CA LEU A 36 -4.13 12.82 -5.48
C LEU A 36 -5.63 13.09 -5.74
N ILE A 37 -6.49 12.10 -5.46
CA ILE A 37 -7.96 12.27 -5.59
C ILE A 37 -8.46 13.35 -4.63
N GLU A 38 -7.93 13.41 -3.41
CA GLU A 38 -8.27 14.43 -2.43
C GLU A 38 -7.83 15.82 -2.90
N GLU A 39 -6.59 15.97 -3.37
CA GLU A 39 -6.08 17.24 -3.93
C GLU A 39 -6.94 17.75 -5.09
N PHE A 40 -7.40 16.86 -5.99
CA PHE A 40 -8.28 17.24 -7.09
C PHE A 40 -9.67 17.67 -6.62
N ARG A 41 -10.23 17.02 -5.60
CA ARG A 41 -11.52 17.41 -5.01
C ARG A 41 -11.44 18.79 -4.38
N ASP A 42 -10.37 19.04 -3.63
CA ASP A 42 -10.13 20.34 -3.00
C ASP A 42 -9.97 21.44 -4.04
N LEU A 43 -9.21 21.18 -5.12
CA LEU A 43 -9.05 22.13 -6.22
C LEU A 43 -10.39 22.42 -6.93
N SER A 44 -11.21 21.38 -7.17
CA SER A 44 -12.54 21.54 -7.76
C SER A 44 -13.45 22.39 -6.88
N LEU A 45 -13.43 22.14 -5.57
CA LEU A 45 -14.21 22.91 -4.59
C LEU A 45 -13.79 24.39 -4.56
N VAL A 46 -12.48 24.66 -4.62
CA VAL A 46 -11.96 26.04 -4.71
C VAL A 46 -12.46 26.72 -5.98
N CYS A 47 -12.43 26.01 -7.12
CA CYS A 47 -12.91 26.55 -8.39
C CYS A 47 -14.38 26.99 -8.30
N GLU A 48 -15.26 26.12 -7.77
CA GLU A 48 -16.69 26.39 -7.59
C GLU A 48 -16.98 27.60 -6.67
N LEU A 49 -16.18 27.82 -5.62
CA LEU A 49 -16.35 28.97 -4.71
C LEU A 49 -15.90 30.30 -5.36
N THR A 50 -15.02 30.23 -6.36
CA THR A 50 -14.42 31.41 -7.00
C THR A 50 -15.12 31.87 -8.29
N THR A 51 -16.10 31.11 -8.78
CA THR A 51 -16.95 31.43 -9.94
C THR A 51 -18.32 31.93 -9.53
#